data_AF-G2QTL3-F1
#
_entry.id   AF-G2QTL3-F1
#
_cell.length_a   1.000
_cell.length_b   1.000
_cell.length_c   1.000
_cell.angle_alpha   90.00
_cell.angle_beta   90.00
_cell.angle_gamma   90.00
#
_symmetry.space_group_name_H-M   'P 1'
#
loop_
_entity.id
_entity.type
_entity.pdbx_description
1 polymer ?
#
loop_
_entity_poly.entity_id
_entity_poly.type
_entity_poly.pdbx_seq_one_letter_code
_entity_poly.pdbx_strand_id
1 'polypeptide(L)'
;MSSLQRAIAHNSAQRFLQCQQEEEEEAREKARQAEEEWQRARWEAARRDMANGTFKRQPEIRIPVIITPNAPVPSTKDLQQLARMDSVPEALEATLIRAHGINLETPVTVTICLINREEKARLEEKANVEYNAIGKFIVRIGEQENPIFAPATLAQYATPEQEVQKRPWVDMMGAPFLWRVAAHNIDKSTLELLELWHFKASTRNEDDMRKGKVFQVHDDFKNAAWVPSG
;
A
#
# COMPACT_ATOMS: atom_id res chain seq x y z
N MET A 1 36.40 -23.61 -42.52
CA MET A 1 37.01 -22.83 -41.43
C MET A 1 37.82 -23.74 -40.52
N SER A 2 39.04 -23.36 -40.16
CA SER A 2 39.87 -24.16 -39.24
C SER A 2 39.31 -24.12 -37.82
N SER A 3 39.66 -25.11 -36.98
CA SER A 3 39.33 -25.11 -35.54
C SER A 3 39.84 -23.84 -34.84
N LEU A 4 41.01 -23.35 -35.25
CA LEU A 4 41.60 -22.10 -34.75
C LEU A 4 40.73 -20.87 -35.07
N GLN A 5 40.20 -20.77 -36.30
CA GLN A 5 39.31 -19.67 -36.68
C GLN A 5 38.01 -19.65 -35.86
N ARG A 6 37.46 -20.83 -35.55
CA ARG A 6 36.27 -20.94 -34.68
C ARG A 6 36.56 -20.53 -33.23
N ALA A 7 37.71 -20.91 -32.69
CA ALA A 7 38.11 -20.52 -31.34
C ALA A 7 38.32 -19.00 -31.21
N ILE A 8 38.94 -18.37 -32.22
CA ILE A 8 39.12 -16.91 -32.25
C ILE A 8 37.76 -16.21 -32.32
N ALA A 9 36.86 -16.63 -33.22
CA ALA A 9 35.53 -16.05 -33.34
C ALA A 9 34.71 -16.17 -32.05
N HIS A 10 34.78 -17.33 -31.38
CA HIS A 10 34.11 -17.56 -30.10
C HIS A 10 34.64 -16.63 -28.99
N ASN A 11 35.97 -16.51 -28.86
CA ASN A 11 36.57 -15.63 -27.85
C ASN A 11 36.26 -14.15 -28.11
N SER A 12 36.24 -13.72 -29.36
CA SER A 12 35.84 -12.35 -29.72
C SER A 12 34.37 -12.08 -29.40
N ALA A 13 33.47 -13.04 -29.67
CA ALA A 13 32.06 -12.92 -29.33
C ALA A 13 31.83 -12.86 -27.82
N GLN A 14 32.55 -13.68 -27.03
CA GLN A 14 32.46 -13.65 -25.57
C GLN A 14 32.92 -12.31 -24.99
N ARG A 15 34.03 -11.76 -25.49
CA ARG A 15 34.52 -10.43 -25.06
C ARG A 15 33.54 -9.32 -25.40
N PHE A 16 32.92 -9.39 -26.58
CA PHE A 16 31.90 -8.41 -26.98
C PHE A 16 30.68 -8.47 -26.07
N LEU A 17 30.19 -9.67 -25.74
CA LEU A 17 29.07 -9.84 -24.80
C LEU A 17 29.42 -9.34 -23.39
N GLN A 18 30.63 -9.60 -22.91
CA GLN A 18 31.08 -9.10 -21.62
C GLN A 18 31.13 -7.56 -21.59
N CYS A 19 31.67 -6.94 -22.65
CA CYS A 19 31.68 -5.48 -22.81
C CYS A 19 30.26 -4.89 -22.77
N GLN A 20 29.30 -5.53 -23.46
CA GLN A 20 27.90 -5.09 -23.44
C GLN A 20 27.26 -5.22 -22.05
N GLN A 21 27.58 -6.28 -21.30
CA GLN A 21 27.06 -6.47 -19.95
C GLN A 21 27.63 -5.44 -18.97
N GLU A 22 28.92 -5.13 -19.05
CA GLU A 22 29.58 -4.12 -18.22
C GLU A 22 28.99 -2.71 -18.50
N GLU A 23 28.76 -2.37 -19.78
CA GLU A 23 28.10 -1.12 -20.16
C GLU A 23 26.65 -1.03 -19.63
N GLU A 24 25.89 -2.13 -19.68
CA GLU A 24 24.51 -2.17 -19.17
C GLU A 24 24.47 -2.05 -17.64
N GLU A 25 25.39 -2.72 -16.93
CA GLU A 25 25.49 -2.63 -15.47
C GLU A 25 25.89 -1.22 -15.02
N GLU A 26 26.86 -0.60 -15.69
CA GLU A 26 27.24 0.80 -15.43
C GLU A 26 26.07 1.77 -15.66
N ALA A 27 25.29 1.55 -16.73
CA ALA A 27 24.10 2.36 -17.02
C ALA A 27 23.01 2.19 -15.95
N ARG A 28 22.78 0.97 -15.46
CA ARG A 28 21.83 0.69 -14.39
C ARG A 28 22.25 1.33 -13.07
N GLU A 29 23.55 1.28 -12.74
CA GLU A 29 24.08 1.89 -11.53
C GLU A 29 23.95 3.42 -11.57
N LYS A 30 24.27 4.05 -12.70
CA LYS A 30 24.07 5.49 -12.89
C LYS A 30 22.60 5.89 -12.78
N ALA A 31 21.69 5.08 -13.33
CA ALA A 31 20.25 5.32 -13.20
C ALA A 31 19.77 5.23 -11.75
N ARG A 32 20.28 4.25 -10.98
CA ARG A 32 19.99 4.11 -9.55
C ARG A 32 20.48 5.33 -8.76
N GLN A 33 21.72 5.77 -8.99
CA GLN A 33 22.29 6.94 -8.32
C GLN A 33 21.51 8.22 -8.65
N ALA A 34 21.13 8.42 -9.91
CA ALA A 34 20.32 9.56 -10.33
C ALA A 34 18.94 9.58 -9.66
N GLU A 35 18.29 8.42 -9.51
CA GLU A 35 17.02 8.28 -8.81
C GLU A 35 17.18 8.59 -7.31
N GLU A 36 18.22 8.08 -6.65
CA GLU A 36 18.51 8.37 -5.24
C GLU A 36 18.78 9.86 -4.99
N GLU A 37 19.55 10.51 -5.86
CA GLU A 37 19.81 11.95 -5.81
C GLU A 37 18.53 12.77 -6.02
N TRP A 38 17.69 12.37 -6.98
CA TRP A 38 16.41 13.02 -7.22
C TRP A 38 15.46 12.89 -6.03
N GLN A 39 15.37 11.70 -5.41
CA GLN A 39 14.58 11.47 -4.20
C GLN A 39 15.10 12.32 -3.03
N ARG A 40 16.41 12.37 -2.82
CA ARG A 40 17.03 13.21 -1.78
C ARG A 40 16.70 14.69 -1.98
N ALA A 41 16.85 15.20 -3.19
CA ALA A 41 16.54 16.58 -3.54
C ALA A 41 15.06 16.92 -3.33
N ARG A 42 14.16 15.99 -3.69
CA ARG A 42 12.71 16.12 -3.46
C ARG A 42 12.37 16.19 -1.97
N TRP A 43 12.97 15.34 -1.13
CA TRP A 43 12.76 15.36 0.32
C TRP A 43 13.34 16.61 0.98
N GLU A 44 14.48 17.11 0.52
CA GLU A 44 15.03 18.39 0.97
C GLU A 44 14.15 19.58 0.61
N ALA A 45 13.58 19.59 -0.60
CA ALA A 45 12.61 20.61 -1.00
C ALA A 45 11.36 20.57 -0.11
N ALA A 46 10.79 19.38 0.13
CA ALA A 46 9.65 19.21 1.02
C ALA A 46 9.96 19.67 2.47
N ARG A 47 11.15 19.36 2.99
CA ARG A 47 11.60 19.83 4.32
C ARG A 47 11.71 21.36 4.37
N ARG A 48 12.27 21.99 3.33
CA ARG A 48 12.33 23.45 3.22
C ARG A 48 10.93 24.07 3.20
N ASP A 49 10.01 23.51 2.44
CA ASP A 49 8.64 24.00 2.39
C ASP A 49 7.91 23.84 3.74
N MET A 50 8.13 22.73 4.45
CA MET A 50 7.58 22.53 5.80
C MET A 50 8.14 23.55 6.79
N ALA A 51 9.46 23.78 6.77
CA ALA A 51 10.13 24.76 7.64
C ALA A 51 9.67 26.20 7.37
N ASN A 52 9.41 26.53 6.10
CA ASN A 52 8.94 27.86 5.69
C ASN A 52 7.42 28.06 5.88
N GLY A 53 6.68 27.02 6.28
CA GLY A 53 5.21 27.04 6.33
C GLY A 53 4.57 27.19 4.95
N THR A 54 5.34 27.07 3.87
CA THR A 54 4.89 27.14 2.47
C THR A 54 4.46 25.79 1.94
N PHE A 55 4.65 24.71 2.72
CA PHE A 55 4.11 23.40 2.39
C PHE A 55 2.60 23.54 2.25
N LYS A 56 2.13 23.57 0.99
CA LYS A 56 0.71 23.61 0.67
C LYS A 56 0.07 22.53 1.53
N ARG A 57 -0.89 22.92 2.37
CA ARG A 57 -1.62 21.99 3.25
C ARG A 57 -1.83 20.71 2.48
N GLN A 58 -1.35 19.58 3.03
CA GLN A 58 -1.47 18.29 2.38
C GLN A 58 -2.87 18.20 1.76
N PRO A 59 -2.99 17.80 0.48
CA PRO A 59 -4.29 17.67 -0.15
C PRO A 59 -5.15 16.89 0.83
N GLU A 60 -6.28 17.50 1.21
CA GLU A 60 -7.11 16.99 2.29
C GLU A 60 -7.40 15.52 1.98
N ILE A 61 -6.88 14.62 2.81
CA ILE A 61 -6.90 13.18 2.50
C ILE A 61 -8.36 12.77 2.43
N ARG A 62 -8.84 12.56 1.19
CA ARG A 62 -10.18 12.09 0.88
C ARG A 62 -10.19 10.56 0.96
N ILE A 63 -11.14 10.03 1.72
CA ILE A 63 -11.32 8.62 1.97
C ILE A 63 -12.54 8.16 1.16
N PRO A 64 -12.40 7.17 0.27
CA PRO A 64 -13.54 6.65 -0.49
C PRO A 64 -14.47 5.84 0.41
N VAL A 65 -15.76 6.10 0.24
CA VAL A 65 -16.90 5.40 0.86
C VAL A 65 -17.71 4.77 -0.26
N ILE A 66 -17.85 3.45 -0.21
CA ILE A 66 -18.65 2.70 -1.18
C ILE A 66 -20.04 2.47 -0.57
N ILE A 67 -21.04 3.07 -1.18
CA ILE A 67 -22.46 2.93 -0.85
C ILE A 67 -23.03 1.84 -1.76
N THR A 68 -23.59 0.81 -1.16
CA THR A 68 -24.33 -0.24 -1.87
C THR A 68 -25.80 -0.22 -1.42
N PRO A 69 -26.78 -0.63 -2.25
CA PRO A 69 -28.19 -0.63 -1.87
C PRO A 69 -28.51 -1.39 -0.57
N ASN A 70 -27.72 -2.42 -0.26
CA ASN A 70 -27.87 -3.25 0.93
C ASN A 70 -26.89 -2.87 2.07
N ALA A 71 -26.20 -1.75 1.96
CA ALA A 71 -25.28 -1.27 3.00
C ALA A 71 -26.04 -0.60 4.17
N PRO A 72 -25.41 -0.47 5.34
CA PRO A 72 -25.94 0.29 6.48
C PRO A 72 -26.22 1.75 6.17
N VAL A 73 -25.48 2.26 5.19
CA VAL A 73 -25.65 3.58 4.59
C VAL A 73 -26.13 3.33 3.17
N PRO A 74 -27.46 3.33 2.92
CA PRO A 74 -28.00 2.94 1.61
C PRO A 74 -27.99 4.10 0.61
N SER A 75 -27.80 5.35 1.05
CA SER A 75 -27.81 6.53 0.19
C SER A 75 -26.80 7.61 0.59
N THR A 76 -26.50 8.51 -0.35
CA THR A 76 -25.63 9.67 -0.12
C THR A 76 -26.22 10.67 0.87
N LYS A 77 -27.55 10.73 0.98
CA LYS A 77 -28.26 11.55 1.99
C LYS A 77 -28.09 10.98 3.39
N ASP A 78 -28.13 9.67 3.54
CA ASP A 78 -27.89 9.02 4.84
C ASP A 78 -26.43 9.21 5.25
N LEU A 79 -25.50 9.10 4.29
CA LEU A 79 -24.09 9.41 4.52
C LEU A 79 -23.91 10.85 5.02
N GLN A 80 -24.55 11.83 4.37
CA GLN A 80 -24.53 13.22 4.77
C GLN A 80 -24.99 13.41 6.22
N GLN A 81 -26.12 12.80 6.60
CA GLN A 81 -26.70 12.92 7.95
C GLN A 81 -25.83 12.25 9.02
N LEU A 82 -25.29 11.06 8.72
CA LEU A 82 -24.42 10.32 9.62
C LEU A 82 -23.10 11.07 9.85
N ALA A 83 -22.43 11.47 8.78
CA ALA A 83 -21.15 12.21 8.84
C ALA A 83 -21.30 13.69 9.25
N ARG A 84 -22.53 14.21 9.37
CA ARG A 84 -22.83 15.62 9.67
C ARG A 84 -22.18 16.57 8.64
N MET A 85 -22.43 16.31 7.36
CA MET A 85 -21.91 17.12 6.26
C MET A 85 -22.89 18.24 5.90
N ASP A 86 -22.36 19.41 5.55
CA ASP A 86 -23.18 20.59 5.20
C ASP A 86 -23.95 20.40 3.88
N SER A 87 -23.40 19.60 2.96
CA SER A 87 -24.00 19.27 1.67
C SER A 87 -23.84 17.78 1.33
N VAL A 88 -24.67 17.30 0.40
CA VAL A 88 -24.55 15.93 -0.13
C VAL A 88 -23.20 15.81 -0.84
N PRO A 89 -22.36 14.80 -0.52
CA PRO A 89 -21.07 14.63 -1.16
C PRO A 89 -21.22 14.36 -2.66
N GLU A 90 -20.22 14.80 -3.43
CA GLU A 90 -20.09 14.40 -4.83
C GLU A 90 -19.99 12.87 -4.92
N ALA A 91 -20.79 12.31 -5.81
CA ALA A 91 -21.01 10.89 -5.93
C ALA A 91 -20.64 10.43 -7.34
N LEU A 92 -19.76 9.44 -7.42
CA LEU A 92 -19.43 8.74 -8.65
C LEU A 92 -20.22 7.43 -8.69
N GLU A 93 -21.04 7.23 -9.70
CA GLU A 93 -21.67 5.93 -9.94
C GLU A 93 -20.67 4.99 -10.63
N ALA A 94 -20.51 3.79 -10.08
CA ALA A 94 -19.65 2.75 -10.62
C ALA A 94 -20.39 1.42 -10.64
N THR A 95 -20.07 0.56 -11.59
CA THR A 95 -20.62 -0.80 -11.65
C THR A 95 -19.57 -1.76 -11.13
N LEU A 96 -19.87 -2.45 -10.03
CA LEU A 96 -18.98 -3.44 -9.44
C LEU A 96 -19.35 -4.82 -9.98
N ILE A 97 -18.44 -5.40 -10.77
CA ILE A 97 -18.56 -6.75 -11.31
C ILE A 97 -17.77 -7.68 -10.38
N ARG A 98 -18.46 -8.51 -9.59
CA ARG A 98 -17.79 -9.55 -8.81
C ARG A 98 -17.53 -10.75 -9.72
N ALA A 99 -16.25 -11.01 -10.00
CA ALA A 99 -15.83 -12.27 -10.59
C ALA A 99 -15.55 -13.27 -9.44
N HIS A 100 -16.35 -14.32 -9.35
CA HIS A 100 -16.06 -15.50 -8.53
C HIS A 100 -15.94 -16.71 -9.47
N GLY A 101 -14.72 -16.95 -9.99
CA GLY A 101 -14.48 -17.99 -10.99
C GLY A 101 -15.04 -17.64 -12.38
N ILE A 102 -15.58 -18.65 -13.09
CA ILE A 102 -16.10 -18.54 -14.47
C ILE A 102 -17.48 -17.85 -14.53
N ASN A 103 -18.18 -17.75 -13.39
CA ASN A 103 -19.49 -17.11 -13.33
C ASN A 103 -19.36 -15.65 -12.92
N LEU A 104 -19.75 -14.75 -13.83
CA LEU A 104 -19.94 -13.34 -13.54
C LEU A 104 -21.23 -13.19 -12.73
N GLU A 105 -21.16 -12.69 -11.50
CA GLU A 105 -22.36 -12.29 -10.77
C GLU A 105 -23.02 -11.09 -11.46
N THR A 106 -24.33 -10.93 -11.24
CA THR A 106 -25.07 -9.77 -11.72
C THR A 106 -24.36 -8.47 -11.31
N PRO A 107 -24.07 -7.56 -12.25
CA PRO A 107 -23.40 -6.30 -11.93
C PRO A 107 -24.17 -5.53 -10.86
N VAL A 108 -23.47 -5.07 -9.82
CA VAL A 108 -24.06 -4.27 -8.75
C VAL A 108 -23.64 -2.82 -8.95
N THR A 109 -24.59 -1.92 -9.17
CA THR A 109 -24.32 -0.48 -9.16
C THR A 109 -23.99 -0.05 -7.73
N VAL A 110 -22.86 0.62 -7.58
CA VAL A 110 -22.38 1.21 -6.33
C VAL A 110 -22.15 2.69 -6.52
N THR A 111 -22.31 3.46 -5.44
CA THR A 111 -22.01 4.88 -5.44
C THR A 111 -20.76 5.12 -4.59
N ILE A 112 -19.76 5.79 -5.14
CA ILE A 112 -18.51 6.11 -4.45
C ILE A 112 -18.53 7.58 -4.09
N CYS A 113 -18.40 7.88 -2.80
CA CYS A 113 -18.27 9.23 -2.27
C CYS A 113 -16.92 9.42 -1.60
N LEU A 114 -16.40 10.63 -1.62
CA LEU A 114 -15.15 11.00 -0.95
C LEU A 114 -15.45 11.81 0.31
N ILE A 115 -14.95 11.37 1.47
CA ILE A 115 -15.12 12.06 2.76
C ILE A 115 -13.77 12.39 3.39
N ASN A 116 -13.69 13.36 4.29
CA ASN A 116 -12.48 13.64 5.06
C ASN A 116 -12.35 12.72 6.31
N ARG A 117 -11.23 12.86 7.02
CA ARG A 117 -10.94 12.07 8.24
C ARG A 117 -11.94 12.33 9.38
N GLU A 118 -12.42 13.55 9.55
CA GLU A 118 -13.35 13.90 10.62
C GLU A 118 -14.74 13.31 10.37
N GLU A 119 -15.22 13.40 9.13
CA GLU A 119 -16.45 12.78 8.64
C GLU A 119 -16.42 11.27 8.82
N LYS A 120 -15.29 10.63 8.51
CA LYS A 120 -15.09 9.20 8.75
C LYS A 120 -15.24 8.84 10.23
N ALA A 121 -14.58 9.57 11.13
CA ALA A 121 -14.66 9.29 12.56
C ALA A 121 -16.11 9.39 13.09
N ARG A 122 -16.87 10.40 12.65
CA ARG A 122 -18.29 10.56 13.00
C ARG A 122 -19.15 9.42 12.45
N LEU A 123 -18.83 8.96 11.24
CA LEU A 123 -19.53 7.83 10.61
C LEU A 123 -19.29 6.52 11.36
N GLU A 124 -18.03 6.24 11.74
CA GLU A 124 -17.65 5.06 12.53
C GLU A 124 -18.34 5.04 13.91
N GLU A 125 -18.37 6.19 14.59
CA GLU A 125 -19.01 6.36 15.90
C GLU A 125 -20.52 6.07 15.84
N LYS A 126 -21.24 6.65 14.86
CA LYS A 126 -22.70 6.53 14.79
C LYS A 126 -23.20 5.24 14.18
N ALA A 127 -22.51 4.73 13.17
CA ALA A 127 -22.99 3.58 12.42
C ALA A 127 -22.64 2.25 13.11
N ASN A 128 -21.89 2.28 14.22
CA ASN A 128 -21.33 1.09 14.88
C ASN A 128 -20.63 0.17 13.86
N VAL A 129 -19.93 0.81 12.92
CA VAL A 129 -19.32 0.17 11.77
C VAL A 129 -17.82 0.36 11.86
N GLU A 130 -17.08 -0.75 11.93
CA GLU A 130 -15.62 -0.73 11.90
C GLU A 130 -15.13 -0.67 10.45
N TYR A 131 -14.25 0.29 10.15
CA TYR A 131 -13.60 0.40 8.85
C TYR A 131 -12.39 -0.54 8.81
N ASN A 132 -12.44 -1.55 7.95
CA ASN A 132 -11.27 -2.39 7.67
C ASN A 132 -10.30 -1.61 6.75
N ALA A 133 -8.98 -1.79 6.97
CA ALA A 133 -7.87 -1.27 6.16
C ALA A 133 -8.00 -1.47 4.62
N ILE A 134 -8.89 -2.35 4.15
CA ILE A 134 -9.20 -2.61 2.74
C ILE A 134 -10.30 -1.68 2.19
N GLY A 135 -10.77 -0.70 2.97
CA GLY A 135 -11.76 0.27 2.50
C GLY A 135 -13.21 -0.23 2.50
N LYS A 136 -13.54 -1.18 3.39
CA LYS A 136 -14.89 -1.74 3.55
C LYS A 136 -15.44 -1.49 4.96
N PHE A 137 -16.71 -1.10 5.02
CA PHE A 137 -17.53 -0.94 6.23
C PHE A 137 -17.96 -2.31 6.77
N ILE A 138 -17.66 -2.64 8.03
CA ILE A 138 -18.16 -3.83 8.74
C ILE A 138 -19.14 -3.40 9.83
N VAL A 139 -20.41 -3.80 9.75
CA VAL A 139 -21.38 -3.57 10.84
C VAL A 139 -21.16 -4.57 11.94
N ARG A 140 -21.08 -4.10 13.19
CA ARG A 140 -21.31 -4.98 14.35
C ARG A 140 -22.81 -5.12 14.58
N ILE A 141 -23.40 -6.19 14.07
CA ILE A 141 -24.77 -6.60 14.44
C ILE A 141 -24.64 -7.63 15.57
N GLY A 142 -25.36 -7.40 16.67
CA GLY A 142 -25.44 -8.34 17.79
C GLY A 142 -25.98 -9.70 17.35
N GLU A 143 -25.33 -10.77 17.85
CA GLU A 143 -25.76 -12.17 17.83
C GLU A 143 -26.63 -12.61 16.64
N GLN A 144 -26.01 -12.78 15.48
CA GLN A 144 -26.49 -13.75 14.51
C GLN A 144 -25.28 -14.46 13.88
N GLU A 145 -25.10 -15.73 14.25
CA GLU A 145 -24.06 -16.62 13.73
C GLU A 145 -24.32 -16.93 12.25
N ASN A 146 -23.84 -16.07 11.37
CA ASN A 146 -23.55 -16.38 9.97
C ASN A 146 -22.06 -16.04 9.74
N PRO A 147 -21.28 -16.89 9.05
CA PRO A 147 -19.84 -16.74 9.03
C PRO A 147 -19.43 -15.39 8.45
N ILE A 148 -18.71 -14.65 9.29
CA ILE A 148 -18.38 -13.21 9.25
C ILE A 148 -17.46 -12.81 8.07
N PHE A 149 -17.09 -13.74 7.18
CA PHE A 149 -16.20 -13.44 6.06
C PHE A 149 -16.65 -14.11 4.76
N ALA A 150 -16.38 -13.44 3.63
CA ALA A 150 -16.53 -14.05 2.31
C ALA A 150 -15.66 -15.34 2.25
N PRO A 151 -16.07 -16.39 1.51
CA PRO A 151 -15.36 -17.68 1.46
C PRO A 151 -13.86 -17.58 1.15
N ALA A 152 -13.42 -16.48 0.56
CA ALA A 152 -12.04 -16.20 0.18
C ALA A 152 -11.15 -15.59 1.28
N THR A 153 -11.63 -15.42 2.52
CA THR A 153 -10.81 -14.79 3.58
C THR A 153 -9.97 -15.85 4.30
N LEU A 154 -8.65 -15.75 4.14
CA LEU A 154 -7.63 -16.71 4.61
C LEU A 154 -7.72 -17.08 6.11
N ALA A 155 -8.40 -16.27 6.93
CA ALA A 155 -8.44 -16.38 8.38
C ALA A 155 -9.48 -17.37 8.97
N GLN A 156 -10.37 -17.97 8.17
CA GLN A 156 -11.36 -18.93 8.69
C GLN A 156 -10.80 -20.37 8.83
N TYR A 157 -11.39 -21.13 9.77
CA TYR A 157 -11.24 -22.59 9.89
C TYR A 157 -11.53 -23.24 8.54
N ALA A 158 -10.61 -24.09 8.08
CA ALA A 158 -10.59 -24.56 6.72
C ALA A 158 -11.72 -25.56 6.47
N THR A 159 -12.77 -25.13 5.76
CA THR A 159 -13.61 -26.09 5.04
C THR A 159 -12.80 -26.70 3.89
N PRO A 160 -13.13 -27.90 3.40
CA PRO A 160 -12.41 -28.52 2.27
C PRO A 160 -12.34 -27.60 1.03
N GLU A 161 -13.38 -26.81 0.78
CA GLU A 161 -13.43 -25.84 -0.32
C GLU A 161 -12.45 -24.68 -0.11
N GLN A 162 -12.26 -24.24 1.13
CA GLN A 162 -11.29 -23.19 1.47
C GLN A 162 -9.86 -23.72 1.40
N GLU A 163 -9.58 -24.97 1.77
CA GLU A 163 -8.25 -25.56 1.58
C GLU A 163 -7.84 -25.56 0.10
N VAL A 164 -8.77 -25.89 -0.80
CA VAL A 164 -8.54 -25.84 -2.25
C VAL A 164 -8.24 -24.41 -2.72
N GLN A 165 -8.89 -23.38 -2.17
CA GLN A 165 -8.61 -21.98 -2.49
C GLN A 165 -7.30 -21.45 -1.88
N LYS A 166 -6.92 -21.91 -0.67
CA LYS A 166 -5.70 -21.49 0.02
C LYS A 166 -4.45 -22.14 -0.55
N ARG A 167 -4.57 -23.35 -1.11
CA ARG A 167 -3.45 -24.13 -1.63
C ARG A 167 -2.62 -23.40 -2.69
N PRO A 168 -3.22 -22.77 -3.73
CA PRO A 168 -2.46 -21.95 -4.67
C PRO A 168 -1.70 -20.78 -4.03
N TRP A 169 -2.28 -20.15 -2.99
CA TRP A 169 -1.61 -19.07 -2.27
C TRP A 169 -0.45 -19.57 -1.42
N VAL A 170 -0.59 -20.71 -0.75
CA VAL A 170 0.49 -21.35 0.01
C VAL A 170 1.62 -21.79 -0.93
N ASP A 171 1.26 -22.35 -2.09
CA ASP A 171 2.23 -22.76 -3.11
C ASP A 171 2.95 -21.55 -3.72
N MET A 172 2.23 -20.44 -3.96
CA MET A 172 2.80 -19.19 -4.48
C MET A 172 3.64 -18.44 -3.43
N MET A 173 3.19 -18.39 -2.18
CA MET A 173 3.85 -17.71 -1.05
C MET A 173 4.83 -18.63 -0.31
N GLY A 174 5.34 -19.67 -0.98
CA GLY A 174 6.33 -20.57 -0.42
C GLY A 174 7.64 -19.87 -0.05
N ALA A 175 8.49 -20.55 0.72
CA ALA A 175 9.78 -20.02 1.15
C ALA A 175 10.62 -19.41 0.00
N PRO A 176 10.72 -20.00 -1.21
CA PRO A 176 11.50 -19.40 -2.30
C PRO A 176 10.98 -18.03 -2.75
N PHE A 177 9.66 -17.82 -2.77
CA PHE A 177 9.05 -16.54 -3.13
C PHE A 177 9.29 -15.50 -2.03
N LEU A 178 9.04 -15.87 -0.77
CA LEU A 178 9.27 -14.98 0.38
C LEU A 178 10.74 -14.55 0.46
N TRP A 179 11.69 -15.47 0.22
CA TRP A 179 13.11 -15.13 0.21
C TRP A 179 13.49 -14.19 -0.94
N ARG A 180 12.90 -14.35 -2.13
CA ARG A 180 13.22 -13.49 -3.28
C ARG A 180 12.58 -12.11 -3.19
N VAL A 181 11.33 -12.04 -2.72
CA VAL A 181 10.52 -10.82 -2.80
C VAL A 181 10.38 -10.14 -1.45
N ALA A 182 10.13 -10.89 -0.37
CA ALA A 182 9.92 -10.30 0.95
C ALA A 182 11.24 -10.02 1.65
N ALA A 183 12.21 -10.94 1.63
CA ALA A 183 13.43 -10.79 2.43
C ALA A 183 14.24 -9.54 2.05
N HIS A 184 14.44 -9.26 0.75
CA HIS A 184 15.17 -8.08 0.33
C HIS A 184 14.45 -6.77 0.72
N ASN A 185 13.13 -6.74 0.59
CA ASN A 185 12.33 -5.57 0.98
C ASN A 185 12.29 -5.38 2.50
N ILE A 186 12.17 -6.47 3.27
CA ILE A 186 12.20 -6.43 4.74
C ILE A 186 13.56 -5.95 5.22
N ASP A 187 14.65 -6.46 4.66
CA ASP A 187 16.01 -6.06 5.02
C ASP A 187 16.24 -4.57 4.72
N LYS A 188 15.88 -4.12 3.51
CA LYS A 188 15.95 -2.71 3.12
C LYS A 188 15.12 -1.81 4.05
N SER A 189 13.84 -2.12 4.25
CA SER A 189 12.97 -1.32 5.14
C SER A 189 13.46 -1.32 6.60
N THR A 190 14.10 -2.40 7.05
CA THR A 190 14.69 -2.47 8.39
C THR A 190 15.90 -1.55 8.50
N LEU A 191 16.78 -1.54 7.49
CA LEU A 191 17.94 -0.65 7.45
C LEU A 191 17.50 0.83 7.38
N GLU A 192 16.53 1.17 6.53
CA GLU A 192 15.97 2.53 6.45
C GLU A 192 15.36 3.00 7.78
N LEU A 193 14.67 2.09 8.49
CA LEU A 193 14.12 2.39 9.82
C LEU A 193 15.23 2.62 10.86
N LEU A 194 16.29 1.80 10.83
CA LEU A 194 17.45 1.97 11.71
C LEU A 194 18.18 3.30 11.42
N GLU A 195 18.35 3.65 10.14
CA GLU A 195 18.92 4.94 9.74
C GLU A 195 18.06 6.11 10.19
N LEU A 196 16.73 6.02 10.07
CA LEU A 196 15.80 7.02 10.60
C LEU A 196 15.97 7.19 12.11
N TRP A 197 16.08 6.09 12.85
CA TRP A 197 16.28 6.13 14.29
C TRP A 197 17.66 6.68 14.67
N HIS A 198 18.72 6.31 13.95
CA HIS A 198 20.04 6.92 14.11
C HIS A 198 20.01 8.42 13.84
N PHE A 199 19.33 8.83 12.76
CA PHE A 199 19.16 10.23 12.41
C PHE A 199 18.45 10.98 13.55
N LYS A 200 17.30 10.49 14.01
CA LYS A 200 16.55 11.06 15.15
C LYS A 200 17.38 11.14 16.43
N ALA A 201 18.21 10.14 16.70
CA ALA A 201 19.09 10.14 17.86
C ALA A 201 20.22 11.18 17.74
N SER A 202 20.73 11.42 16.53
CA SER A 202 21.81 12.37 16.25
C SER A 202 21.33 13.82 16.15
N THR A 203 20.11 14.05 15.66
CA THR A 203 19.46 15.37 15.62
C THR A 203 18.87 15.68 16.98
N ARG A 204 19.74 16.07 17.92
CA ARG A 204 19.37 16.54 19.25
C ARG A 204 18.52 17.80 19.17
N ASN A 205 17.20 17.66 19.19
CA ASN A 205 16.31 18.74 19.62
C ASN A 205 15.97 18.53 21.10
N GLU A 206 16.45 19.42 21.97
CA GLU A 206 16.18 19.37 23.42
C GLU A 206 14.67 19.37 23.75
N ASP A 207 13.86 20.01 22.90
CA ASP A 207 12.41 20.11 23.06
C ASP A 207 11.67 18.78 22.85
N ASP A 208 12.17 17.90 21.98
CA ASP A 208 11.54 16.60 21.71
C ASP A 208 11.86 15.56 22.81
N MET A 209 13.02 15.69 23.46
CA MET A 209 13.37 14.89 24.64
C MET A 209 12.49 15.21 25.85
N ARG A 210 12.19 16.49 26.12
CA ARG A 210 11.32 16.88 27.24
C ARG A 210 9.89 16.33 27.11
N LYS A 211 9.45 16.07 25.88
CA LYS A 211 8.11 15.53 25.58
C LYS A 211 8.08 14.00 25.45
N GLY A 212 9.23 13.32 25.59
CA GLY A 212 9.31 11.86 25.47
C GLY A 212 8.96 11.32 24.08
N LYS A 213 9.04 12.14 23.02
CA LYS A 213 8.58 11.81 21.65
C LYS A 213 9.70 11.34 20.71
N VAL A 214 10.86 10.94 21.25
CA VAL A 214 12.07 10.67 20.47
C VAL A 214 11.86 9.51 19.47
N PHE A 215 11.16 8.45 19.90
CA PHE A 215 10.80 7.32 19.05
C PHE A 215 9.29 7.07 19.15
N GLN A 216 8.58 7.26 18.03
CA GLN A 216 7.18 6.84 17.93
C GLN A 216 7.17 5.60 17.06
N VAL A 217 7.57 4.48 17.68
CA VAL A 217 7.84 3.20 17.01
C VAL A 217 6.71 2.82 16.05
N HIS A 218 5.46 2.93 16.50
CA HIS A 218 4.28 2.63 15.67
C HIS A 218 4.21 3.49 14.39
N ASP A 219 4.39 4.81 14.52
CA ASP A 219 4.31 5.73 13.39
C ASP A 219 5.54 5.59 12.47
N ASP A 220 6.70 5.29 13.05
CA ASP A 220 7.93 5.05 12.31
C ASP A 220 7.80 3.78 11.44
N PHE A 221 7.26 2.68 11.99
CA PHE A 221 6.94 1.48 11.21
C PHE A 221 5.89 1.73 10.13
N LYS A 222 4.85 2.51 10.44
CA LYS A 222 3.80 2.85 9.48
C LYS A 222 4.33 3.63 8.29
N ASN A 223 5.29 4.52 8.52
CA ASN A 223 5.91 5.33 7.47
C ASN A 223 7.00 4.57 6.70
N ALA A 224 7.74 3.66 7.35
CA ALA A 224 8.77 2.84 6.71
C ALA A 224 8.20 1.78 5.75
N ALA A 225 6.97 1.31 5.99
CA ALA A 225 6.30 0.35 5.12
C ALA A 225 5.61 0.99 3.90
N TRP A 226 5.66 2.33 3.74
CA TRP A 226 5.00 3.02 2.64
C TRP A 226 5.88 2.99 1.38
N VAL A 227 5.55 2.10 0.45
CA VAL A 227 6.09 2.14 -0.91
C VAL A 227 5.22 3.10 -1.73
N PRO A 228 5.79 4.16 -2.34
CA PRO A 228 5.03 4.99 -3.27
C PRO A 228 4.56 4.09 -4.43
N SER A 229 3.26 3.97 -4.62
CA SER A 229 2.70 3.35 -5.83
C SER A 229 3.00 4.26 -7.01
N GLY A 230 4.07 3.95 -7.75
CA GLY A 230 4.36 4.52 -9.06
C GLY A 230 3.34 4.09 -10.11
#